data_AF-A0A7W1Q7U0-F1
#
_entry.id   AF-A0A7W1Q7U0-F1
#
_cell.length_a   1.000
_cell.length_b   1.000
_cell.length_c   1.000
_cell.angle_alpha   90.00
_cell.angle_beta   90.00
_cell.angle_gamma   90.00
#
_symmetry.space_group_name_H-M   'P 1'
#
loop_
_entity.id
_entity.type
_entity.pdbx_description
1 polymer ?
#
loop_
_entity_poly.entity_id
_entity_poly.type
_entity_poly.pdbx_seq_one_letter_code
_entity_poly.pdbx_strand_id
1 'polypeptide(L)'
;AAGLAGVERDLRLPPEATGDPAGYSQEDLVRLGIRRLPRSVEEAVGQLEESRVLREALGEVLFGAFVAVRRAEQEAFAGMDDEAVVAAHLWRY
;
A
#
# COMPACT_ATOMS: atom_id res chain seq x y z
N ALA A 1 15.07 -0.82 0.79
CA ALA A 1 14.84 -0.07 -0.46
C ALA A 1 14.46 1.38 -0.21
N ALA A 2 13.24 1.70 0.25
CA ALA A 2 12.75 3.08 0.36
C ALA A 2 13.64 4.05 1.17
N GLY A 3 14.13 3.63 2.34
CA GLY A 3 15.02 4.47 3.16
C GLY A 3 16.35 4.78 2.46
N LEU A 4 16.99 3.77 1.87
CA LEU A 4 18.24 3.95 1.11
C LEU A 4 18.03 4.86 -0.11
N ALA A 5 16.94 4.66 -0.86
CA ALA A 5 16.58 5.53 -1.98
C ALA A 5 16.36 6.98 -1.53
N GLY A 6 15.84 7.20 -0.31
CA GLY A 6 15.72 8.53 0.27
C GLY A 6 17.07 9.19 0.55
N VAL A 7 18.02 8.43 1.11
CA VAL A 7 19.39 8.89 1.38
C VAL A 7 20.14 9.20 0.08
N GLU A 8 20.10 8.29 -0.90
CA GLU A 8 20.76 8.45 -2.20
C GLU A 8 20.26 9.68 -2.97
N ARG A 9 18.98 10.01 -2.81
CA ARG A 9 18.33 11.16 -3.47
C ARG A 9 18.34 12.44 -2.63
N ASP A 10 19.02 12.45 -1.48
CA ASP A 10 19.03 13.54 -0.49
C ASP A 10 17.61 14.09 -0.19
N LEU A 11 16.63 13.19 -0.03
CA LEU A 11 15.26 13.61 0.25
C LEU A 11 15.19 14.25 1.63
N ARG A 12 14.48 15.39 1.71
CA ARG A 12 14.18 16.06 2.98
C ARG A 12 12.91 15.47 3.57
N LEU A 13 12.96 15.19 4.87
CA LEU A 13 11.77 14.80 5.61
C LEU A 13 10.78 15.98 5.64
N PRO A 14 9.46 15.71 5.52
CA PRO A 14 8.46 16.72 5.81
C PRO A 14 8.51 17.10 7.31
N PRO A 15 7.87 18.22 7.69
CA PRO A 15 7.69 18.56 9.10
C PRO A 15 7.03 17.42 9.89
N GLU A 16 7.38 17.30 11.17
CA GLU A 16 6.76 16.35 12.07
C GLU A 16 5.26 16.64 12.26
N ALA A 17 4.44 15.58 12.26
CA ALA A 17 3.06 15.65 12.71
C ALA A 17 3.00 15.42 14.23
N THR A 18 2.64 16.45 15.00
CA THR A 18 2.72 16.44 16.47
C THR A 18 1.41 16.08 17.19
N GLY A 19 0.30 15.91 16.47
CA GLY A 19 -0.99 15.48 17.01
C GLY A 19 -1.50 14.19 16.37
N ASP A 20 -2.69 13.74 16.77
CA ASP A 20 -3.33 12.55 16.21
C ASP A 20 -3.90 12.84 14.80
N PRO A 21 -3.36 12.25 13.73
CA PRO A 21 -3.85 12.47 12.37
C PRO A 21 -5.28 11.97 12.17
N ALA A 22 -5.79 11.06 13.01
CA ALA A 22 -7.17 10.60 12.93
C ALA A 22 -8.18 11.67 13.38
N GLY A 23 -7.74 12.65 14.19
CA GLY A 23 -8.56 13.76 14.67
C GLY A 23 -8.55 15.00 13.77
N TYR A 24 -7.71 15.04 12.74
CA TYR A 24 -7.60 16.19 11.85
C TYR A 24 -8.73 16.24 10.81
N SER A 25 -9.14 17.46 10.48
CA SER A 25 -10.03 17.68 9.34
C SER A 25 -9.30 17.34 8.03
N GLN A 26 -10.05 17.11 6.94
CA GLN A 26 -9.46 16.90 5.62
C GLN A 26 -8.60 18.09 5.17
N GLU A 27 -9.03 19.32 5.52
CA GLU A 27 -8.29 20.54 5.21
C GLU A 27 -6.95 20.59 5.96
N ASP A 28 -6.94 20.21 7.25
CA ASP A 28 -5.72 20.15 8.06
C ASP A 28 -4.76 19.08 7.55
N LEU A 29 -5.26 17.90 7.15
CA LEU A 29 -4.44 16.83 6.57
C LEU A 29 -3.73 17.30 5.29
N VAL A 30 -4.46 17.97 4.39
CA VAL A 30 -3.88 18.54 3.16
C VAL A 30 -2.84 19.61 3.49
N ARG A 31 -3.16 20.53 4.41
CA ARG A 31 -2.24 21.60 4.84
C ARG A 31 -0.96 21.04 5.44
N LEU A 32 -1.03 19.95 6.19
CA LEU A 32 0.11 19.29 6.82
C LEU A 32 0.82 18.29 5.89
N GLY A 33 0.31 18.07 4.67
CA GLY A 33 0.88 17.09 3.73
C GLY A 33 0.72 15.64 4.18
N ILE A 34 -0.19 15.37 5.12
CA ILE A 34 -0.45 14.02 5.64
C ILE A 34 -1.44 13.34 4.71
N ARG A 35 -1.02 12.22 4.12
CA ARG A 35 -1.86 11.42 3.24
C ARG A 35 -2.27 10.12 3.92
N ARG A 36 -3.52 9.72 3.74
CA ARG A 36 -3.99 8.41 4.20
C ARG A 36 -3.32 7.31 3.38
N LEU A 37 -2.99 6.20 4.04
CA LEU A 37 -2.59 4.99 3.35
C LEU A 37 -3.78 4.39 2.57
N PRO A 38 -3.52 3.58 1.53
CA PRO A 38 -4.53 2.77 0.87
C PRO A 38 -5.40 2.00 1.88
N ARG A 39 -6.71 1.92 1.61
CA ARG A 39 -7.69 1.25 2.47
C ARG A 39 -8.19 -0.09 1.92
N SER A 40 -7.71 -0.48 0.74
CA SER A 40 -7.98 -1.78 0.16
C SER A 40 -6.71 -2.36 -0.47
N VAL A 41 -6.69 -3.67 -0.66
CA VAL A 41 -5.62 -4.35 -1.41
C VAL A 41 -5.54 -3.81 -2.83
N GLU A 42 -6.68 -3.53 -3.46
CA GLU A 42 -6.75 -2.92 -4.79
C GLU A 42 -6.01 -1.57 -4.84
N GLU A 43 -6.33 -0.65 -3.92
CA GLU A 43 -5.66 0.65 -3.84
C GLU A 43 -4.16 0.48 -3.57
N ALA A 44 -3.78 -0.46 -2.69
CA ALA A 44 -2.38 -0.71 -2.34
C ALA A 44 -1.57 -1.28 -3.51
N VAL A 45 -2.14 -2.22 -4.27
CA VAL A 45 -1.52 -2.79 -5.47
C VAL A 45 -1.37 -1.72 -6.55
N GLY A 46 -2.40 -0.89 -6.75
CA GLY A 46 -2.31 0.24 -7.69
C GLY A 46 -1.16 1.20 -7.34
N GLN A 47 -1.00 1.56 -6.06
CA GLN A 47 0.14 2.40 -5.63
C GLN A 47 1.49 1.69 -5.75
N LEU A 48 1.53 0.38 -5.53
CA LEU A 48 2.75 -0.43 -5.68
C LEU A 48 3.22 -0.48 -7.14
N GLU A 49 2.31 -0.65 -8.10
CA GLU A 49 2.60 -0.75 -9.54
C GLU A 49 3.34 0.47 -10.08
N GLU A 50 3.02 1.66 -9.55
CA GLU A 50 3.65 2.94 -9.86
C GLU A 50 5.01 3.15 -9.16
N SER A 51 5.36 2.30 -8.19
CA SER A 51 6.58 2.45 -7.39
C SER A 51 7.80 1.84 -8.08
N ARG A 52 8.54 2.70 -8.80
CA ARG A 52 9.83 2.32 -9.40
C ARG A 52 10.84 1.78 -8.38
N VAL A 53 10.93 2.38 -7.20
CA VAL A 53 11.88 1.97 -6.15
C VAL A 53 11.61 0.54 -5.68
N LEU A 54 10.35 0.16 -5.53
CA LEU A 54 9.99 -1.19 -5.09
C LEU A 54 10.10 -2.20 -6.22
N ARG A 55 9.78 -1.80 -7.46
CA ARG A 55 10.02 -2.62 -8.66
C ARG A 55 11.50 -2.97 -8.83
N GLU A 56 12.39 -1.98 -8.75
CA GLU A 56 13.84 -2.20 -8.86
C GLU A 56 14.36 -3.07 -7.71
N ALA A 57 13.87 -2.87 -6.48
CA ALA A 57 14.31 -3.63 -5.31
C ALA A 57 13.89 -5.10 -5.34
N LEU A 58 12.69 -5.42 -5.85
CA LEU A 58 12.19 -6.79 -5.97
C LEU A 58 12.68 -7.47 -7.24
N GLY A 59 13.00 -6.70 -8.28
CA GLY A 59 13.25 -7.20 -9.62
C GLY A 59 11.96 -7.59 -10.36
N GLU A 60 12.00 -7.56 -11.69
CA GLU A 60 10.79 -7.69 -12.53
C GLU A 60 10.00 -8.97 -12.29
N VAL A 61 10.68 -10.11 -12.11
CA VAL A 61 10.00 -11.41 -11.96
C VAL A 61 9.21 -11.48 -10.65
N LEU A 62 9.85 -11.16 -9.52
CA LEU A 62 9.19 -11.22 -8.22
C LEU A 62 8.13 -10.11 -8.08
N PHE A 63 8.42 -8.91 -8.59
CA PHE A 63 7.45 -7.82 -8.61
C PHE A 63 6.20 -8.20 -9.39
N GLY A 64 6.36 -8.71 -10.62
CA GLY A 64 5.27 -9.15 -11.47
C GLY A 64 4.45 -10.28 -10.85
N ALA A 65 5.11 -11.30 -10.27
CA ALA A 65 4.43 -12.39 -9.60
C ALA A 65 3.63 -11.93 -8.39
N PHE A 66 4.19 -11.04 -7.56
CA PHE A 66 3.49 -10.49 -6.39
C PHE A 66 2.24 -9.70 -6.79
N VAL A 67 2.36 -8.80 -7.78
CA VAL A 67 1.23 -8.02 -8.30
C VAL A 67 0.16 -8.95 -8.87
N ALA A 68 0.54 -9.93 -9.68
CA ALA A 68 -0.40 -10.88 -10.29
C ALA A 68 -1.21 -11.65 -9.23
N VAL A 69 -0.56 -12.15 -8.18
CA VAL A 69 -1.24 -12.86 -7.08
C VAL A 69 -2.22 -11.92 -6.37
N ARG A 70 -1.82 -10.70 -6.02
CA ARG A 70 -2.70 -9.77 -5.31
C ARG A 70 -3.91 -9.32 -6.14
N ARG A 71 -3.74 -9.19 -7.46
CA ARG A 71 -4.86 -8.94 -8.39
C ARG A 71 -5.80 -10.13 -8.47
N ALA A 72 -5.27 -11.35 -8.55
CA ALA A 72 -6.07 -12.57 -8.57
C ALA A 72 -6.84 -12.76 -7.25
N GLU A 73 -6.23 -12.47 -6.11
CA GLU A 73 -6.91 -12.48 -4.80
C GLU A 73 -8.03 -11.43 -4.74
N GLN A 74 -7.77 -10.20 -5.21
CA GLN A 74 -8.80 -9.15 -5.28
C GLN A 74 -10.02 -9.62 -6.09
N GLU A 75 -9.79 -10.21 -7.26
CA GLU A 75 -10.86 -10.73 -8.12
C GLU A 75 -11.60 -11.90 -7.45
N ALA A 76 -10.88 -12.83 -6.85
CA ALA A 76 -11.45 -14.02 -6.22
C ALA A 76 -12.36 -13.68 -5.02
N PHE A 77 -12.10 -12.58 -4.32
CA PHE A 77 -12.85 -12.17 -3.12
C PHE A 77 -13.74 -10.95 -3.34
N ALA A 78 -13.88 -10.49 -4.58
CA ALA A 78 -14.70 -9.33 -4.89
C ALA A 78 -16.15 -9.55 -4.44
N GLY A 79 -16.63 -8.68 -3.54
CA GLY A 79 -18.00 -8.73 -3.01
C GLY A 79 -18.26 -9.79 -1.94
N MET A 80 -17.22 -10.50 -1.46
CA MET A 80 -17.31 -11.37 -0.30
C MET A 80 -17.22 -10.56 1.00
N ASP A 81 -17.90 -11.02 2.04
CA ASP A 81 -17.68 -10.56 3.41
C ASP A 81 -16.52 -11.33 4.07
N ASP A 82 -16.09 -10.85 5.24
CA ASP A 82 -14.94 -11.40 5.94
C ASP A 82 -15.15 -12.89 6.31
N GLU A 83 -16.36 -13.26 6.74
CA GLU A 83 -16.71 -14.64 7.04
C GLU A 83 -16.59 -15.57 5.82
N ALA A 84 -17.05 -15.13 4.64
CA ALA A 84 -16.95 -15.89 3.41
C ALA A 84 -15.49 -16.06 2.95
N VAL A 85 -14.66 -15.00 3.05
CA VAL A 85 -13.22 -15.07 2.74
C VAL A 85 -12.51 -16.07 3.65
N VAL A 86 -12.79 -16.00 4.96
CA VAL A 86 -12.25 -16.89 5.99
C VAL A 86 -12.64 -18.35 5.69
N ALA A 87 -13.91 -18.61 5.42
CA ALA A 87 -14.41 -19.95 5.08
C ALA A 87 -13.75 -20.52 3.81
N ALA A 88 -13.46 -19.68 2.81
CA ALA A 88 -12.81 -20.10 1.56
C ALA A 88 -11.33 -20.53 1.75
N HIS A 89 -10.67 -20.13 2.84
CA HIS A 89 -9.23 -20.36 3.08
C HIS A 89 -8.93 -21.36 4.17
N LEU A 90 -9.78 -21.44 5.21
CA LEU A 90 -9.53 -22.20 6.44
C LEU A 90 -9.20 -23.68 6.25
N TRP A 91 -9.70 -24.30 5.17
CA TRP A 91 -9.52 -25.73 4.89
C TRP A 91 -8.85 -26.00 3.54
N ARG A 92 -8.44 -24.94 2.84
CA ARG A 92 -7.84 -25.05 1.51
C ARG A 92 -6.32 -25.23 1.58
N TYR A 93 -5.71 -24.75 2.67
CA TYR A 93 -4.30 -24.85 3.02
C TYR A 93 -4.18 -25.42 4.43
#